data_AF-A0A7K9E8K6-F1
#
_entry.id   AF-A0A7K9E8K6-F1
#
_cell.length_a   1.000
_cell.length_b   1.000
_cell.length_c   1.000
_cell.angle_alpha   90.00
_cell.angle_beta   90.00
_cell.angle_gamma   90.00
#
_symmetry.space_group_name_H-M   'P 1'
#
loop_
_entity.id
_entity.type
_entity.pdbx_description
1 polymer ?
#
loop_
_entity_poly.entity_id
_entity_poly.type
_entity_poly.pdbx_seq_one_letter_code
_entity_poly.pdbx_strand_id
1 'polypeptide(L)'
;MSHKAWMKTVPTENCDVLMTFPDTTDDHTLLWLLNHIRLGIPELIVQVRHHKHTRVYAFFVTATYESLLRGADEIGLRKPVKAEFGGGMRSFSCEEDYIYENIENELYFFTSQERQNIIRYWLENLRAKQGESLHNVHFLEGQPIIPELAARGVIQQIFPLHEQRILKRLMRSWVQAICEAQPLGEVSSGRHEEGEGTWGGPSPAHLPALVPQDEICDYFGVKIAMYFAWLGFYTSAMVYPAVFGSILYTFTESDQTSQDICCVVFAIFNVIWATLFLEEWKRRGAEFAYKWGTLDTPAESIEEPRPQFRGIKRISPVTSAEEFYYPPWKRLLFQCLVSLPICLTCLSVVFLLMLGCFQLQEFVLSIQELPRIIRFLPKIVLAVIVTACDELYKKIAYWLN
;
A
#
# COMPACT_ATOMS: atom_id res chain seq x y z
N MET A 1 -4.76 -2.17 22.30
CA MET A 1 -3.89 -1.35 23.18
C MET A 1 -2.71 -0.83 22.38
N SER A 2 -2.18 0.36 22.72
CA SER A 2 -1.35 1.15 21.79
C SER A 2 0.05 0.56 21.56
N HIS A 3 0.32 0.19 20.31
CA HIS A 3 1.62 -0.07 19.66
C HIS A 3 2.79 0.81 20.19
N LYS A 4 2.49 2.04 20.63
CA LYS A 4 3.45 3.00 21.21
C LYS A 4 4.18 2.51 22.47
N ALA A 5 3.64 1.55 23.22
CA ALA A 5 4.31 1.04 24.42
C ALA A 5 5.54 0.18 24.10
N TRP A 6 5.46 -0.67 23.06
CA TRP A 6 6.56 -1.55 22.63
C TRP A 6 7.78 -0.77 22.12
N MET A 7 7.54 0.31 21.38
CA MET A 7 8.59 1.11 20.74
C MET A 7 9.42 1.98 21.70
N LYS A 8 8.92 2.30 22.90
CA LYS A 8 9.60 3.22 23.83
C LYS A 8 10.61 2.54 24.76
N THR A 9 10.60 1.21 24.86
CA THR A 9 11.32 0.49 25.92
C THR A 9 12.47 -0.38 25.44
N VAL A 10 12.70 -0.51 24.13
CA VAL A 10 13.73 -1.39 23.57
C VAL A 10 14.58 -0.60 22.58
N PRO A 11 15.93 -0.63 22.67
CA PRO A 11 16.78 -0.10 21.60
C PRO A 11 16.49 -0.90 20.33
N THR A 12 15.86 -0.27 19.34
CA THR A 12 15.45 -0.85 18.05
C THR A 12 16.61 -0.92 17.04
N GLU A 13 17.85 -0.68 17.48
CA GLU A 13 18.94 -0.35 16.57
C GLU A 13 19.37 -1.51 15.65
N ASN A 14 18.94 -2.76 15.92
CA ASN A 14 19.24 -3.94 15.10
C ASN A 14 18.03 -4.90 15.01
N CYS A 15 16.82 -4.40 14.75
CA CYS A 15 15.66 -5.27 14.54
C CYS A 15 14.77 -4.75 13.40
N ASP A 16 14.43 -5.67 12.49
CA ASP A 16 13.68 -5.35 11.28
C ASP A 16 12.18 -5.61 11.48
N VAL A 17 11.82 -6.76 12.06
CA VAL A 17 10.41 -7.21 12.20
C VAL A 17 10.10 -7.61 13.64
N LEU A 18 8.93 -7.21 14.13
CA LEU A 18 8.41 -7.57 15.44
C LEU A 18 7.16 -8.45 15.29
N MET A 19 7.17 -9.61 15.94
CA MET A 19 6.03 -10.50 16.05
C MET A 19 5.53 -10.52 17.49
N THR A 20 4.24 -10.25 17.67
CA THR A 20 3.58 -10.12 18.98
C THR A 20 2.55 -11.21 19.18
N PHE A 21 2.39 -11.63 20.43
CA PHE A 21 1.48 -12.70 20.84
C PHE A 21 0.45 -12.18 21.84
N PRO A 22 -0.75 -12.79 21.91
CA PRO A 22 -1.67 -12.57 23.00
C PRO A 22 -1.05 -12.88 24.38
N ASP A 23 -1.60 -12.29 25.43
CA ASP A 23 -1.23 -12.57 26.83
C ASP A 23 -1.67 -13.97 27.29
N THR A 24 -2.60 -14.60 26.56
CA THR A 24 -3.10 -15.95 26.82
C THR A 24 -2.24 -17.06 26.20
N THR A 25 -1.22 -16.73 25.42
CA THR A 25 -0.42 -17.73 24.70
C THR A 25 0.46 -18.52 25.67
N ASP A 26 0.43 -19.84 25.54
CA ASP A 26 1.21 -20.78 26.33
C ASP A 26 2.68 -20.83 25.89
N ASP A 27 3.58 -21.07 26.86
CA ASP A 27 5.02 -21.17 26.60
C ASP A 27 5.34 -22.32 25.61
N HIS A 28 4.54 -23.39 25.59
CA HIS A 28 4.71 -24.49 24.64
C HIS A 28 4.48 -24.05 23.19
N THR A 29 3.41 -23.30 22.90
CA THR A 29 3.20 -22.69 21.58
C THR A 29 4.36 -21.80 21.16
N LEU A 30 4.87 -20.96 22.06
CA LEU A 30 5.98 -20.06 21.76
C LEU A 30 7.26 -20.82 21.44
N LEU A 31 7.60 -21.84 22.24
CA LEU A 31 8.77 -22.67 22.02
C LEU A 31 8.65 -23.52 20.77
N TRP A 32 7.47 -24.07 20.50
CA TRP A 32 7.17 -24.82 19.26
C TRP A 32 7.42 -23.94 18.05
N LEU A 33 6.86 -22.72 18.03
CA LEU A 33 7.01 -21.78 16.93
C LEU A 33 8.47 -21.32 16.77
N LEU A 34 9.14 -21.01 17.87
CA LEU A 34 10.55 -20.62 17.86
C LEU A 34 11.44 -21.73 17.27
N ASN A 35 11.18 -22.98 17.64
CA ASN A 35 11.92 -24.13 17.11
C ASN A 35 11.69 -24.29 15.60
N HIS A 36 10.44 -24.13 15.15
CA HIS A 36 10.12 -24.18 13.71
C HIS A 36 10.78 -23.06 12.91
N ILE A 37 10.79 -21.83 13.43
CA ILE A 37 11.49 -20.74 12.74
C ILE A 37 13.00 -21.02 12.67
N ARG A 38 13.62 -21.48 13.76
CA ARG A 38 15.07 -21.77 13.79
C ARG A 38 15.49 -22.95 12.92
N LEU A 39 14.67 -23.98 12.83
CA LEU A 39 14.95 -25.17 12.01
C LEU A 39 14.54 -25.00 10.55
N GLY A 40 13.48 -24.24 10.30
CA GLY A 40 12.95 -24.00 8.96
C GLY A 40 13.65 -22.86 8.23
N ILE A 41 14.14 -21.85 8.95
CA ILE A 41 14.80 -20.67 8.38
C ILE A 41 16.06 -20.34 9.22
N PRO A 42 17.17 -21.07 9.02
CA PRO A 42 18.40 -20.83 9.75
C PRO A 42 19.01 -19.43 9.52
N GLU A 43 18.62 -18.75 8.45
CA GLU A 43 19.01 -17.38 8.09
C GLU A 43 18.49 -16.32 9.07
N LEU A 44 17.42 -16.62 9.81
CA LEU A 44 16.78 -15.68 10.71
C LEU A 44 17.31 -15.77 12.14
N ILE A 45 17.64 -14.61 12.69
CA ILE A 45 18.00 -14.43 14.09
C ILE A 45 16.76 -13.98 14.86
N VAL A 46 16.24 -14.86 15.72
CA VAL A 46 15.08 -14.58 16.56
C VAL A 46 15.49 -14.38 18.02
N GLN A 47 15.25 -13.17 18.53
CA GLN A 47 15.39 -12.84 19.95
C GLN A 47 14.01 -12.79 20.62
N VAL A 48 13.78 -13.68 21.59
CA VAL A 48 12.56 -13.65 22.40
C VAL A 48 12.75 -12.65 23.54
N ARG A 49 11.80 -11.72 23.70
CA ARG A 49 11.78 -10.80 24.84
C ARG A 49 10.45 -10.89 25.56
N HIS A 50 10.52 -10.93 26.88
CA HIS A 50 9.35 -10.87 27.76
C HIS A 50 9.25 -9.48 28.39
N HIS A 51 8.10 -8.84 28.25
CA HIS A 51 7.89 -7.52 28.83
C HIS A 51 7.29 -7.61 30.23
N LYS A 52 8.03 -7.12 31.23
CA LYS A 52 7.68 -7.27 32.67
C LYS A 52 6.31 -6.67 33.04
N HIS A 53 5.88 -5.59 32.40
CA HIS A 53 4.64 -4.88 32.74
C HIS A 53 3.40 -5.42 32.03
N THR A 54 3.53 -5.91 30.80
CA THR A 54 2.41 -6.42 30.00
C THR A 54 2.29 -7.94 30.06
N ARG A 55 3.32 -8.65 30.55
CA ARG A 55 3.43 -10.12 30.55
C ARG A 55 3.26 -10.75 29.17
N VAL A 56 3.53 -9.96 28.12
CA VAL A 56 3.46 -10.43 26.74
C VAL A 56 4.85 -10.77 26.24
N TYR A 57 4.94 -11.88 25.51
CA TYR A 57 6.12 -12.25 24.77
C TYR A 57 6.10 -11.60 23.38
N ALA A 58 7.28 -11.23 22.89
CA ALA A 58 7.45 -10.81 21.50
C ALA A 58 8.75 -11.36 20.92
N PHE A 59 8.70 -11.70 19.64
CA PHE A 59 9.84 -12.16 18.87
C PHE A 59 10.37 -11.01 18.03
N PHE A 60 11.62 -10.63 18.30
CA PHE A 60 12.37 -9.66 17.53
C PHE A 60 13.16 -10.43 16.49
N VAL A 61 12.86 -10.20 15.22
CA VAL A 61 13.41 -10.93 14.09
C VAL A 61 14.32 -10.01 13.28
N THR A 62 15.50 -10.53 12.93
CA THR A 62 16.49 -9.86 12.07
C THR A 62 17.29 -10.92 11.32
N ALA A 63 18.15 -10.51 10.40
CA ALA A 63 19.03 -11.38 9.62
C ALA A 63 20.41 -10.72 9.43
N THR A 64 21.43 -11.54 9.21
CA THR A 64 22.77 -11.05 8.83
C THR A 64 22.76 -10.54 7.39
N TYR A 65 23.76 -9.74 7.03
CA TYR A 65 23.89 -9.24 5.66
C TYR A 65 24.01 -10.38 4.63
N GLU A 66 24.86 -11.39 4.91
CA GLU A 66 25.02 -12.55 4.03
C GLU A 66 23.71 -13.32 3.82
N SER A 67 22.94 -13.53 4.91
CA SER A 67 21.63 -14.16 4.81
C SER A 67 20.68 -13.33 3.96
N LEU A 68 20.67 -12.01 4.12
CA LEU A 68 19.82 -11.11 3.33
C LEU A 68 20.19 -11.12 1.83
N LEU A 69 21.46 -11.28 1.47
CA LEU A 69 21.86 -11.47 0.07
C LEU A 69 21.21 -12.72 -0.53
N ARG A 70 21.25 -13.85 0.19
CA ARG A 70 20.59 -15.09 -0.25
C ARG A 70 19.08 -14.90 -0.40
N GLY A 71 18.45 -14.24 0.57
CA GLY A 71 17.02 -13.95 0.52
C GLY A 71 16.64 -12.99 -0.61
N ALA A 72 17.52 -12.04 -0.94
CA ALA A 72 17.31 -11.14 -2.07
C ALA A 72 17.35 -11.88 -3.42
N ASP A 73 18.21 -12.89 -3.55
CA ASP A 73 18.31 -13.76 -4.72
C ASP A 73 17.09 -14.68 -4.84
N GLU A 74 16.68 -15.33 -3.74
CA GLU A 74 15.47 -16.16 -3.68
C GLU A 74 14.19 -15.42 -4.09
N ILE A 75 14.08 -14.14 -3.72
CA ILE A 75 12.95 -13.28 -4.07
C ILE A 75 13.07 -12.70 -5.49
N GLY A 76 14.26 -12.75 -6.08
CA GLY A 76 14.56 -12.07 -7.34
C GLY A 76 14.48 -10.55 -7.21
N LEU A 77 14.95 -10.00 -6.09
CA LEU A 77 14.91 -8.56 -5.82
C LEU A 77 15.72 -7.83 -6.89
N ARG A 78 15.18 -6.76 -7.48
CA ARG A 78 15.93 -6.01 -8.49
C ARG A 78 16.86 -4.97 -7.88
N LYS A 79 18.08 -4.93 -8.40
CA LYS A 79 19.13 -4.00 -7.96
C LYS A 79 19.78 -3.28 -9.15
N PRO A 80 20.25 -2.04 -8.95
CA PRO A 80 20.96 -1.29 -9.97
C PRO A 80 22.32 -1.95 -10.24
N VAL A 81 22.64 -2.06 -11.52
CA VAL A 81 23.90 -2.61 -12.02
C VAL A 81 24.84 -1.44 -12.33
N LYS A 82 26.14 -1.61 -12.03
CA LYS A 82 27.16 -0.61 -12.32
C LYS A 82 27.17 -0.28 -13.82
N ALA A 83 27.42 0.99 -14.15
CA ALA A 83 27.44 1.47 -15.52
C ALA A 83 28.40 0.69 -16.44
N GLU A 84 29.52 0.18 -15.90
CA GLU A 84 30.51 -0.63 -16.62
C GLU A 84 29.97 -1.97 -17.14
N PHE A 85 28.93 -2.52 -16.52
CA PHE A 85 28.28 -3.78 -16.90
C PHE A 85 26.96 -3.57 -17.67
N GLY A 86 26.74 -2.37 -18.22
CA GLY A 86 25.57 -2.03 -19.03
C GLY A 86 24.47 -1.27 -18.28
N GLY A 87 24.63 -1.04 -16.97
CA GLY A 87 23.70 -0.25 -16.17
C GLY A 87 22.29 -0.85 -16.03
N GLY A 88 21.35 -0.03 -15.54
CA GLY A 88 19.94 -0.41 -15.41
C GLY A 88 19.65 -1.30 -14.20
N MET A 89 18.46 -1.90 -14.19
CA MET A 89 17.98 -2.77 -13.10
C MET A 89 18.01 -4.23 -13.54
N ARG A 90 18.59 -5.11 -12.72
CA ARG A 90 18.57 -6.56 -12.93
C ARG A 90 18.10 -7.29 -11.68
N SER A 91 17.53 -8.48 -11.84
CA SER A 91 17.31 -9.40 -10.71
C SER A 91 18.65 -9.64 -10.04
N PHE A 92 18.68 -9.55 -8.73
CA PHE A 92 19.86 -9.84 -7.92
C PHE A 92 20.19 -11.33 -8.04
N SER A 93 21.47 -11.66 -8.13
CA SER A 93 22.01 -13.01 -8.12
C SER A 93 23.26 -13.00 -7.24
N CYS A 94 23.36 -13.97 -6.32
CA CYS A 94 24.54 -14.12 -5.49
C CYS A 94 25.77 -14.57 -6.29
N GLU A 95 25.58 -15.20 -7.46
CA GLU A 95 26.69 -15.69 -8.30
C GLU A 95 27.44 -14.55 -9.01
N GLU A 96 26.73 -13.45 -9.32
CA GLU A 96 27.26 -12.29 -10.05
C GLU A 96 27.17 -11.00 -9.21
N ASP A 97 27.36 -11.08 -7.90
CA ASP A 97 27.15 -9.97 -6.96
C ASP A 97 28.01 -8.71 -7.25
N TYR A 98 29.20 -8.88 -7.81
CA TYR A 98 30.15 -7.81 -8.13
C TYR A 98 29.64 -6.80 -9.17
N ILE A 99 28.59 -7.13 -9.93
CA ILE A 99 28.02 -6.24 -10.95
C ILE A 99 27.12 -5.16 -10.35
N TYR A 100 26.62 -5.34 -9.12
CA TYR A 100 25.64 -4.43 -8.51
C TYR A 100 26.30 -3.25 -7.82
N GLU A 101 25.62 -2.10 -7.86
CA GLU A 101 26.10 -0.88 -7.20
C GLU A 101 26.03 -1.02 -5.67
N ASN A 102 27.05 -0.50 -4.97
CA ASN A 102 27.12 -0.44 -3.51
C ASN A 102 27.03 -1.80 -2.76
N ILE A 103 27.26 -2.93 -3.43
CA ILE A 103 27.23 -4.27 -2.83
C ILE A 103 28.18 -4.44 -1.63
N GLU A 104 29.30 -3.71 -1.61
CA GLU A 104 30.28 -3.73 -0.52
C GLU A 104 29.78 -3.03 0.76
N ASN A 105 28.71 -2.23 0.66
CA ASN A 105 28.24 -1.40 1.75
C ASN A 105 26.93 -1.90 2.34
N GLU A 106 27.04 -2.65 3.45
CA GLU A 106 25.91 -3.26 4.15
C GLU A 106 24.81 -2.27 4.56
N LEU A 107 25.16 -1.00 4.78
CA LEU A 107 24.24 0.04 5.26
C LEU A 107 23.40 0.66 4.13
N TYR A 108 23.89 0.62 2.89
CA TYR A 108 23.23 1.28 1.75
C TYR A 108 22.74 0.31 0.68
N PHE A 109 23.28 -0.92 0.65
CA PHE A 109 22.86 -1.90 -0.35
C PHE A 109 21.39 -2.30 -0.18
N PHE A 110 20.97 -2.59 1.05
CA PHE A 110 19.58 -2.89 1.37
C PHE A 110 18.91 -1.74 2.11
N THR A 111 17.75 -1.32 1.61
CA THR A 111 16.88 -0.38 2.33
C THR A 111 16.22 -1.08 3.51
N SER A 112 15.80 -0.32 4.54
CA SER A 112 15.09 -0.89 5.69
C SER A 112 13.82 -1.63 5.27
N GLN A 113 13.16 -1.17 4.20
CA GLN A 113 12.01 -1.87 3.63
C GLN A 113 12.44 -3.23 3.07
N GLU A 114 13.45 -3.28 2.21
CA GLU A 114 13.83 -4.52 1.51
C GLU A 114 14.23 -5.60 2.50
N ARG A 115 14.96 -5.24 3.55
CA ARG A 115 15.31 -6.13 4.67
C ARG A 115 14.05 -6.73 5.31
N GLN A 116 13.05 -5.89 5.58
CA GLN A 116 11.77 -6.31 6.16
C GLN A 116 10.97 -7.17 5.19
N ASN A 117 11.04 -6.88 3.88
CA ASN A 117 10.38 -7.66 2.84
C ASN A 117 10.99 -9.07 2.72
N ILE A 118 12.31 -9.18 2.76
CA ILE A 118 13.02 -10.46 2.75
C ILE A 118 12.64 -11.31 3.97
N ILE A 119 12.67 -10.70 5.16
CA ILE A 119 12.28 -11.39 6.40
C ILE A 119 10.81 -11.81 6.36
N ARG A 120 9.93 -10.94 5.86
CA ARG A 120 8.52 -11.25 5.68
C ARG A 120 8.33 -12.43 4.73
N TYR A 121 9.03 -12.43 3.60
CA TYR A 121 8.98 -13.50 2.61
C TYR A 121 9.37 -14.85 3.23
N TRP A 122 10.46 -14.93 4.00
CA TRP A 122 10.81 -16.19 4.68
C TRP A 122 9.78 -16.61 5.71
N LEU A 123 9.27 -15.68 6.52
CA LEU A 123 8.24 -15.98 7.51
C LEU A 123 6.94 -16.49 6.86
N GLU A 124 6.51 -15.88 5.75
CA GLU A 124 5.33 -16.32 4.99
C GLU A 124 5.59 -17.66 4.27
N ASN A 125 6.82 -17.92 3.86
CA ASN A 125 7.25 -19.16 3.21
C ASN A 125 7.60 -20.31 4.16
N LEU A 126 7.52 -20.12 5.48
CA LEU A 126 7.71 -21.21 6.43
C LEU A 126 6.59 -22.24 6.28
N ARG A 127 6.90 -23.39 5.68
CA ARG A 127 5.92 -24.45 5.39
C ARG A 127 5.87 -25.53 6.45
N ALA A 128 4.65 -26.03 6.67
CA ALA A 128 4.41 -27.18 7.53
C ALA A 128 4.85 -28.49 6.85
N LYS A 129 5.54 -29.33 7.63
CA LYS A 129 5.89 -30.70 7.22
C LYS A 129 4.73 -31.67 7.48
N GLN A 130 4.83 -32.85 6.90
CA GLN A 130 3.78 -33.86 7.00
C GLN A 130 3.48 -34.27 8.45
N GLY A 131 2.20 -34.19 8.84
CA GLY A 131 1.73 -34.57 10.17
C GLY A 131 1.94 -33.52 11.27
N GLU A 132 2.40 -32.31 10.92
CA GLU A 132 2.56 -31.24 11.89
C GLU A 132 1.23 -30.76 12.45
N SER A 133 1.20 -30.59 13.77
CA SER A 133 0.06 -30.03 14.47
C SER A 133 0.50 -29.17 15.65
N LEU A 134 -0.29 -28.14 15.91
CA LEU A 134 -0.18 -27.29 17.08
C LEU A 134 -1.53 -27.28 17.77
N HIS A 135 -1.64 -27.92 18.94
CA HIS A 135 -2.92 -28.07 19.65
C HIS A 135 -3.99 -28.72 18.75
N ASN A 136 -5.10 -28.02 18.49
CA ASN A 136 -6.18 -28.47 17.60
C ASN A 136 -6.00 -28.00 16.13
N VAL A 137 -4.83 -27.45 15.80
CA VAL A 137 -4.49 -26.99 14.45
C VAL A 137 -3.73 -28.11 13.74
N HIS A 138 -4.34 -28.70 12.72
CA HIS A 138 -3.67 -29.60 11.78
C HIS A 138 -3.34 -28.84 10.51
N PHE A 139 -2.07 -28.84 10.13
CA PHE A 139 -1.59 -28.20 8.90
C PHE A 139 -1.64 -29.20 7.74
N LEU A 140 -1.87 -28.70 6.52
CA LEU A 140 -1.60 -29.49 5.31
C LEU A 140 -0.09 -29.48 5.02
N GLU A 141 0.38 -30.53 4.34
CA GLU A 141 1.76 -30.57 3.87
C GLU A 141 2.00 -29.42 2.90
N GLY A 142 3.04 -28.63 3.15
CA GLY A 142 3.34 -27.45 2.34
C GLY A 142 2.49 -26.20 2.65
N GLN A 143 1.60 -26.24 3.65
CA GLN A 143 0.83 -25.05 4.05
C GLN A 143 1.71 -24.04 4.81
N PRO A 144 1.59 -22.72 4.56
CA PRO A 144 2.31 -21.71 5.31
C PRO A 144 1.85 -21.64 6.77
N ILE A 145 2.79 -21.79 7.72
CA ILE A 145 2.52 -21.85 9.16
C ILE A 145 2.12 -20.48 9.69
N ILE A 146 2.94 -19.46 9.44
CA ILE A 146 2.79 -18.13 10.05
C ILE A 146 1.45 -17.47 9.69
N PRO A 147 1.02 -17.43 8.41
CA PRO A 147 -0.24 -16.83 8.03
C PRO A 147 -1.47 -17.57 8.61
N GLU A 148 -1.42 -18.89 8.73
CA GLU A 148 -2.49 -19.69 9.36
C GLU A 148 -2.58 -19.42 10.87
N LEU A 149 -1.45 -19.34 11.56
CA LEU A 149 -1.40 -19.00 12.99
C LEU A 149 -1.90 -17.58 13.27
N ALA A 150 -1.58 -16.62 12.40
CA ALA A 150 -2.11 -15.27 12.47
C ALA A 150 -3.63 -15.24 12.23
N ALA A 151 -4.13 -15.99 11.24
CA ALA A 151 -5.56 -16.08 10.95
C ALA A 151 -6.37 -16.69 12.11
N ARG A 152 -5.77 -17.60 12.89
CA ARG A 152 -6.39 -18.21 14.08
C ARG A 152 -6.21 -17.38 15.36
N GLY A 153 -5.48 -16.25 15.30
CA GLY A 153 -5.24 -15.38 16.45
C GLY A 153 -4.22 -15.91 17.45
N VAL A 154 -3.45 -16.95 17.09
CA VAL A 154 -2.32 -17.43 17.92
C VAL A 154 -1.18 -16.42 17.88
N ILE A 155 -0.91 -15.88 16.68
CA ILE A 155 -0.05 -14.71 16.49
C ILE A 155 -0.97 -13.50 16.43
N GLN A 156 -0.71 -12.48 17.25
CA GLN A 156 -1.54 -11.28 17.28
C GLN A 156 -1.29 -10.44 16.04
N GLN A 157 -0.03 -10.00 15.86
CA GLN A 157 0.39 -9.15 14.74
C GLN A 157 1.88 -9.35 14.45
N ILE A 158 2.22 -9.23 13.17
CA ILE A 158 3.60 -9.15 12.67
C ILE A 158 3.72 -7.82 11.95
N PHE A 159 4.63 -6.96 12.37
CA PHE A 159 4.81 -5.66 11.76
C PHE A 159 6.29 -5.27 11.65
N PRO A 160 6.66 -4.54 10.58
CA PRO A 160 7.99 -3.97 10.46
C PRO A 160 8.23 -2.89 11.51
N LEU A 161 9.46 -2.78 12.01
CA LEU A 161 9.86 -1.71 12.90
C LEU A 161 10.37 -0.50 12.12
N HIS A 162 9.87 0.68 12.51
CA HIS A 162 10.31 1.93 11.89
C HIS A 162 11.71 2.34 12.34
N GLU A 163 12.59 2.58 11.38
CA GLU A 163 13.85 3.25 11.63
C GLU A 163 13.62 4.74 11.87
N GLN A 164 13.70 5.15 13.14
CA GLN A 164 13.35 6.50 13.58
C GLN A 164 14.25 7.60 12.99
N ARG A 165 15.51 7.26 12.63
CA ARG A 165 16.47 8.21 12.06
C ARG A 165 16.05 8.62 10.65
N ILE A 166 15.81 7.62 9.78
CA ILE A 166 15.37 7.84 8.39
C ILE A 166 13.99 8.49 8.37
N LEU A 167 13.06 8.03 9.21
CA LEU A 167 11.71 8.61 9.28
C LEU A 167 11.73 10.10 9.65
N LYS A 168 12.58 10.50 10.61
CA LYS A 168 12.72 11.92 10.99
C LYS A 168 13.32 12.75 9.86
N ARG A 169 14.28 12.21 9.09
CA ARG A 169 14.85 12.86 7.91
C ARG A 169 13.76 13.05 6.84
N LEU A 170 13.05 11.98 6.51
CA LEU A 170 11.97 11.99 5.51
C LEU A 170 10.85 12.96 5.91
N MET A 171 10.45 12.98 7.19
CA MET A 171 9.40 13.90 7.66
C MET A 171 9.82 15.38 7.50
N ARG A 172 11.10 15.71 7.70
CA ARG A 172 11.62 17.07 7.48
C ARG A 172 11.67 17.40 5.98
N SER A 173 12.21 16.52 5.15
CA SER A 173 12.36 16.77 3.70
C SER A 173 11.03 16.76 2.95
N TRP A 174 10.05 15.98 3.40
CA TRP A 174 8.77 15.82 2.71
C TRP A 174 7.66 16.72 3.28
N VAL A 175 7.41 16.65 4.59
CA VAL A 175 6.24 17.32 5.19
C VAL A 175 6.54 18.79 5.50
N GLN A 176 7.75 19.08 5.98
CA GLN A 176 8.12 20.43 6.39
C GLN A 176 8.53 21.31 5.20
N ALA A 177 9.07 20.71 4.13
CA ALA A 177 9.42 21.42 2.89
C ALA A 177 8.20 21.93 2.09
N ILE A 178 7.01 21.36 2.28
CA ILE A 178 5.77 21.90 1.68
C ILE A 178 5.43 23.29 2.28
N CYS A 179 5.91 23.59 3.50
CA CYS A 179 5.70 24.86 4.18
C CYS A 179 6.87 25.86 4.05
N GLU A 180 8.01 25.45 3.49
CA GLU A 180 9.19 26.30 3.32
C GLU A 180 9.44 26.56 1.83
N ALA A 181 9.57 27.83 1.44
CA ALA A 181 10.00 28.19 0.09
C ALA A 181 11.42 27.64 -0.14
N GLN A 182 11.59 26.74 -1.10
CA GLN A 182 12.91 26.19 -1.40
C GLN A 182 13.88 27.31 -1.80
N PRO A 183 15.07 27.40 -1.19
CA PRO A 183 16.12 28.24 -1.72
C PRO A 183 16.62 27.60 -3.01
N LEU A 184 16.28 28.20 -4.16
CA LEU A 184 16.72 27.80 -5.50
C LEU A 184 18.23 28.06 -5.76
N GLY A 185 19.08 27.80 -4.78
CA GLY A 185 20.51 28.01 -4.92
C GLY A 185 21.27 27.64 -3.67
N GLU A 186 21.48 26.35 -3.44
CA GLU A 186 22.63 25.80 -2.70
C GLU A 186 22.58 24.26 -2.66
N VAL A 187 22.61 23.61 -3.83
CA VAL A 187 23.05 22.21 -3.94
C VAL A 187 23.94 22.07 -5.18
N SER A 188 25.07 22.77 -5.16
CA SER A 188 26.19 22.52 -6.06
C SER A 188 27.49 22.71 -5.30
N SER A 189 27.74 21.83 -4.32
CA SER A 189 29.11 21.59 -3.84
C SER A 189 29.14 20.22 -3.18
N GLY A 190 29.36 19.18 -3.98
CA GLY A 190 29.59 17.86 -3.43
C GLY A 190 29.41 16.62 -4.31
N ARG A 191 29.70 16.64 -5.62
CA ARG A 191 30.48 15.60 -6.35
C ARG A 191 30.31 15.62 -7.87
N HIS A 192 31.49 15.57 -8.51
CA HIS A 192 31.88 15.05 -9.84
C HIS A 192 31.33 15.67 -11.13
N GLU A 193 32.25 16.38 -11.79
CA GLU A 193 32.34 16.67 -13.22
C GLU A 193 32.32 15.38 -14.06
N GLU A 194 31.52 15.36 -15.14
CA GLU A 194 31.94 15.14 -16.54
C GLU A 194 30.71 14.96 -17.46
N GLY A 195 30.72 15.64 -18.62
CA GLY A 195 29.86 15.31 -19.79
C GLY A 195 29.01 16.46 -20.37
N GLU A 196 29.58 17.25 -21.29
CA GLU A 196 28.84 18.16 -22.18
C GLU A 196 27.88 17.41 -23.13
N GLY A 197 26.69 17.95 -23.37
CA GLY A 197 25.81 17.48 -24.45
C GLY A 197 24.38 18.04 -24.47
N THR A 198 24.17 19.07 -25.30
CA THR A 198 22.91 19.53 -25.92
C THR A 198 21.84 20.27 -25.09
N TRP A 199 21.61 21.51 -25.53
CA TRP A 199 20.61 22.48 -25.09
C TRP A 199 19.17 22.06 -25.44
N GLY A 200 18.37 21.74 -24.43
CA GLY A 200 16.91 21.83 -24.49
C GLY A 200 16.45 22.99 -23.60
N GLY A 201 15.80 23.99 -24.18
CA GLY A 201 15.30 25.17 -23.44
C GLY A 201 14.33 24.81 -22.31
N PRO A 202 14.10 25.72 -21.34
CA PRO A 202 13.25 25.42 -20.20
C PRO A 202 11.78 25.33 -20.64
N SER A 203 11.18 24.15 -20.50
CA SER A 203 9.73 23.99 -20.63
C SER A 203 9.04 24.53 -19.37
N PRO A 204 8.11 25.50 -19.49
CA PRO A 204 7.41 26.08 -18.35
C PRO A 204 6.24 25.17 -17.94
N ALA A 205 6.53 24.02 -17.32
CA ALA A 205 5.51 23.10 -16.80
C ALA A 205 5.98 22.18 -15.66
N HIS A 206 7.14 22.44 -15.04
CA HIS A 206 7.65 21.61 -13.94
C HIS A 206 7.27 22.17 -12.56
N LEU A 207 6.00 22.03 -12.22
CA LEU A 207 5.55 21.93 -10.82
C LEU A 207 4.87 20.56 -10.73
N PRO A 208 5.52 19.52 -10.16
CA PRO A 208 5.75 19.47 -8.72
C PRO A 208 7.06 18.71 -8.32
N ALA A 209 8.13 19.43 -7.99
CA ALA A 209 9.33 18.86 -7.36
C ALA A 209 9.22 18.76 -5.82
N LEU A 210 8.01 18.55 -5.28
CA LEU A 210 7.74 18.71 -3.84
C LEU A 210 7.74 17.41 -3.03
N VAL A 211 7.75 16.24 -3.66
CA VAL A 211 7.72 14.95 -2.94
C VAL A 211 8.90 14.09 -3.42
N PRO A 212 9.85 13.71 -2.56
CA PRO A 212 10.93 12.80 -2.93
C PRO A 212 10.33 11.38 -3.09
N GLN A 213 9.86 11.03 -4.29
CA GLN A 213 9.14 9.77 -4.51
C GLN A 213 10.03 8.54 -4.29
N ASP A 214 11.32 8.65 -4.65
CA ASP A 214 12.28 7.56 -4.48
C ASP A 214 12.57 7.30 -2.98
N GLU A 215 12.74 8.33 -2.16
CA GLU A 215 12.95 8.15 -0.71
C GLU A 215 11.73 7.52 -0.01
N ILE A 216 10.51 7.86 -0.46
CA ILE A 216 9.27 7.24 0.03
C ILE A 216 9.21 5.78 -0.40
N CYS A 217 9.63 5.47 -1.64
CA CYS A 217 9.71 4.10 -2.15
C CYS A 217 10.69 3.26 -1.33
N ASP A 218 11.89 3.78 -1.07
CA ASP A 218 12.93 3.08 -0.32
C ASP A 218 12.51 2.79 1.13
N TYR A 219 11.70 3.66 1.73
CA TYR A 219 11.28 3.52 3.13
C TYR A 219 9.96 2.77 3.33
N PHE A 220 8.92 3.10 2.54
CA PHE A 220 7.57 2.54 2.69
C PHE A 220 7.24 1.45 1.65
N GLY A 221 8.04 1.34 0.61
CA GLY A 221 7.84 0.39 -0.49
C GLY A 221 7.02 0.97 -1.64
N VAL A 222 7.05 0.22 -2.74
CA VAL A 222 6.53 0.62 -4.05
C VAL A 222 5.04 0.94 -4.02
N LYS A 223 4.22 0.14 -3.30
CA LYS A 223 2.76 0.34 -3.24
C LYS A 223 2.37 1.70 -2.65
N ILE A 224 3.06 2.11 -1.58
CA ILE A 224 2.79 3.40 -0.90
C ILE A 224 3.36 4.55 -1.74
N ALA A 225 4.56 4.37 -2.30
CA ALA A 225 5.15 5.38 -3.19
C ALA A 225 4.31 5.62 -4.44
N MET A 226 3.75 4.58 -5.06
CA MET A 226 2.85 4.69 -6.21
C MET A 226 1.60 5.51 -5.89
N TYR A 227 1.03 5.34 -4.69
CA TYR A 227 -0.10 6.15 -4.23
C TYR A 227 0.28 7.64 -4.11
N PHE A 228 1.42 7.95 -3.48
CA PHE A 228 1.85 9.34 -3.34
C PHE A 228 2.28 9.97 -4.67
N ALA A 229 2.88 9.19 -5.58
CA ALA A 229 3.18 9.61 -6.94
C ALA A 229 1.89 9.93 -7.71
N TRP A 230 0.87 9.08 -7.61
CA TRP A 230 -0.45 9.33 -8.20
C TRP A 230 -1.11 10.57 -7.61
N LEU A 231 -1.07 10.73 -6.29
CA LEU A 231 -1.65 11.89 -5.61
C LEU A 231 -0.97 13.19 -6.03
N GLY A 232 0.36 13.21 -6.13
CA GLY A 232 1.13 14.34 -6.62
C GLY A 232 0.79 14.68 -8.08
N PHE A 233 0.71 13.65 -8.94
CA PHE A 233 0.29 13.84 -10.32
C PHE A 233 -1.15 14.38 -10.43
N TYR A 234 -2.10 13.78 -9.69
CA TYR A 234 -3.49 14.20 -9.67
C TYR A 234 -3.66 15.66 -9.22
N THR A 235 -3.00 16.06 -8.14
CA THR A 235 -3.08 17.42 -7.61
C THR A 235 -2.49 18.45 -8.58
N SER A 236 -1.36 18.14 -9.24
CA SER A 236 -0.81 19.00 -10.30
C SER A 236 -1.72 19.09 -11.52
N ALA A 237 -2.33 17.98 -11.95
CA ALA A 237 -3.20 17.95 -13.11
C ALA A 237 -4.55 18.65 -12.88
N MET A 238 -5.04 18.71 -11.64
CA MET A 238 -6.23 19.47 -11.25
C MET A 238 -6.08 20.99 -11.43
N VAL A 239 -4.84 21.50 -11.51
CA VAL A 239 -4.60 22.93 -11.76
C VAL A 239 -5.15 23.35 -13.13
N TYR A 240 -5.04 22.49 -14.17
CA TYR A 240 -5.52 22.86 -15.51
C TYR A 240 -7.04 23.10 -15.56
N PRO A 241 -7.91 22.18 -15.11
CA PRO A 241 -9.35 22.44 -15.06
C PRO A 241 -9.72 23.56 -14.08
N ALA A 242 -9.01 23.70 -12.97
CA ALA A 242 -9.28 24.77 -12.01
C ALA A 242 -9.03 26.16 -12.61
N VAL A 243 -7.90 26.37 -13.29
CA VAL A 243 -7.58 27.64 -13.95
C VAL A 243 -8.52 27.89 -15.13
N PHE A 244 -8.70 26.90 -16.01
CA PHE A 244 -9.56 27.04 -17.18
C PHE A 244 -11.03 27.29 -16.80
N GLY A 245 -11.55 26.55 -15.81
CA GLY A 245 -12.89 26.75 -15.27
C GLY A 245 -13.07 28.10 -14.59
N SER A 246 -12.06 28.58 -13.85
CA SER A 246 -12.09 29.91 -13.23
C SER A 246 -12.15 31.03 -14.27
N ILE A 247 -11.40 30.90 -15.37
CA ILE A 247 -11.44 31.86 -16.48
C ILE A 247 -12.84 31.87 -17.11
N LEU A 248 -13.40 30.72 -17.48
CA LEU A 248 -14.74 30.64 -18.06
C LEU A 248 -15.84 31.14 -17.13
N TYR A 249 -15.68 30.95 -15.81
CA TYR A 249 -16.61 31.46 -14.81
C TYR A 249 -16.73 32.99 -14.87
N THR A 250 -15.61 33.71 -15.07
CA THR A 250 -15.64 35.19 -15.19
C THR A 250 -16.39 35.68 -16.44
N PHE A 251 -16.38 34.89 -17.53
CA PHE A 251 -17.11 35.22 -18.77
C PHE A 251 -18.59 34.83 -18.73
N THR A 252 -19.02 34.07 -17.72
CA THR A 252 -20.41 33.61 -17.61
C THR A 252 -21.35 34.73 -17.15
N GLU A 253 -20.83 35.78 -16.52
CA GLU A 253 -21.62 36.90 -15.96
C GLU A 253 -22.25 37.83 -17.02
N SER A 254 -21.85 37.73 -18.30
CA SER A 254 -22.27 38.70 -19.32
C SER A 254 -23.66 38.44 -19.92
N ASP A 255 -23.99 37.21 -20.34
CA ASP A 255 -25.23 36.91 -21.09
C ASP A 255 -25.59 35.40 -21.08
N GLN A 256 -26.88 35.04 -21.22
CA GLN A 256 -27.34 33.64 -21.27
C GLN A 256 -26.71 32.84 -22.44
N THR A 257 -26.53 33.48 -23.60
CA THR A 257 -25.85 32.88 -24.75
C THR A 257 -24.37 32.63 -24.47
N SER A 258 -23.71 33.52 -23.73
CA SER A 258 -22.32 33.34 -23.31
C SER A 258 -22.16 32.17 -22.34
N GLN A 259 -23.13 31.96 -21.45
CA GLN A 259 -23.16 30.83 -20.52
C GLN A 259 -23.26 29.48 -21.26
N ASP A 260 -24.17 29.36 -22.22
CA ASP A 260 -24.35 28.12 -22.98
C ASP A 260 -23.09 27.77 -23.79
N ILE A 261 -22.47 28.76 -24.43
CA ILE A 261 -21.22 28.60 -25.17
C ILE A 261 -20.07 28.19 -24.22
N CYS A 262 -19.94 28.85 -23.07
CA CYS A 262 -18.92 28.52 -22.07
C CYS A 262 -19.09 27.09 -21.54
N CYS A 263 -20.32 26.63 -21.31
CA CYS A 263 -20.60 25.26 -20.88
C CYS A 263 -20.15 24.22 -21.91
N VAL A 264 -20.44 24.44 -23.20
CA VAL A 264 -20.03 23.52 -24.27
C VAL A 264 -18.50 23.48 -24.40
N VAL A 265 -17.84 24.64 -24.37
CA VAL A 265 -16.38 24.74 -24.42
C VAL A 265 -15.74 24.01 -23.22
N PHE A 266 -16.29 24.20 -22.02
CA PHE A 266 -15.82 23.51 -20.82
C PHE A 266 -16.02 21.99 -20.88
N ALA A 267 -17.14 21.53 -21.43
CA ALA A 267 -17.41 20.11 -21.59
C ALA A 267 -16.41 19.45 -22.55
N ILE A 268 -16.14 20.07 -23.70
CA ILE A 268 -15.14 19.59 -24.67
C ILE A 268 -13.75 19.55 -24.02
N PHE A 269 -13.38 20.62 -23.31
CA PHE A 269 -12.13 20.66 -22.56
C PHE A 269 -12.03 19.52 -21.55
N ASN A 270 -13.06 19.26 -20.74
CA ASN A 270 -13.03 18.21 -19.71
C ASN A 270 -12.87 16.82 -20.31
N VAL A 271 -13.49 16.53 -21.45
CA VAL A 271 -13.34 15.24 -22.15
C VAL A 271 -11.90 15.07 -22.64
N ILE A 272 -11.33 16.09 -23.28
CA ILE A 272 -9.95 16.07 -23.76
C ILE A 272 -8.97 15.97 -22.58
N TRP A 273 -9.16 16.79 -21.55
CA TRP A 273 -8.31 16.78 -20.37
C TRP A 273 -8.37 15.43 -19.64
N ALA A 274 -9.56 14.86 -19.43
CA ALA A 274 -9.71 13.57 -18.74
C ALA A 274 -9.06 12.41 -19.51
N THR A 275 -9.17 12.40 -20.84
CA THR A 275 -8.51 11.40 -21.68
C THR A 275 -6.99 11.54 -21.65
N LEU A 276 -6.46 12.76 -21.79
CA LEU A 276 -5.02 13.03 -21.68
C LEU A 276 -4.48 12.69 -20.29
N PHE A 277 -5.22 13.03 -19.23
CA PHE A 277 -4.85 12.72 -17.85
C PHE A 277 -4.68 11.22 -17.62
N LEU A 278 -5.65 10.41 -18.08
CA LEU A 278 -5.59 8.95 -17.92
C LEU A 278 -4.45 8.32 -18.71
N GLU A 279 -4.22 8.76 -19.96
CA GLU A 279 -3.13 8.23 -20.79
C GLU A 279 -1.75 8.66 -20.25
N GLU A 280 -1.62 9.89 -19.76
CA GLU A 280 -0.38 10.36 -19.16
C GLU A 280 -0.07 9.62 -17.85
N TRP A 281 -1.08 9.33 -17.03
CA TRP A 281 -0.91 8.49 -15.85
C TRP A 281 -0.48 7.07 -16.19
N LYS A 282 -1.11 6.43 -17.20
CA LYS A 282 -0.71 5.08 -17.62
C LYS A 282 0.77 5.03 -18.00
N ARG A 283 1.24 6.03 -18.76
CA ARG A 283 2.65 6.15 -19.16
C ARG A 283 3.58 6.39 -17.96
N ARG A 284 3.26 7.36 -17.09
CA ARG A 284 4.07 7.65 -15.89
C ARG A 284 4.07 6.49 -14.89
N GLY A 285 2.93 5.83 -14.72
CA GLY A 285 2.80 4.65 -13.87
C GLY A 285 3.69 3.50 -14.34
N ALA A 286 3.78 3.28 -15.66
CA ALA A 286 4.71 2.31 -16.24
C ALA A 286 6.19 2.70 -16.05
N GLU A 287 6.53 3.98 -16.20
CA GLU A 287 7.88 4.50 -15.92
C GLU A 287 8.28 4.28 -14.46
N PHE A 288 7.40 4.60 -13.51
CA PHE A 288 7.65 4.33 -12.08
C PHE A 288 7.74 2.83 -11.79
N ALA A 289 6.86 2.00 -12.36
CA ALA A 289 6.92 0.56 -12.19
C ALA A 289 8.20 -0.06 -12.76
N TYR A 290 8.73 0.48 -13.86
CA TYR A 290 10.02 0.09 -14.42
C TYR A 290 11.17 0.52 -13.51
N LYS A 291 11.20 1.80 -13.12
CA LYS A 291 12.24 2.37 -12.24
C LYS A 291 12.34 1.63 -10.90
N TRP A 292 11.20 1.25 -10.32
CA TRP A 292 11.12 0.51 -9.06
C TRP A 292 11.14 -1.02 -9.23
N GLY A 293 11.30 -1.53 -10.46
CA GLY A 293 11.50 -2.96 -10.73
C GLY A 293 10.27 -3.86 -10.54
N THR A 294 9.06 -3.30 -10.44
CA THR A 294 7.80 -4.06 -10.26
C THR A 294 7.01 -4.27 -11.56
N LEU A 295 7.57 -3.91 -12.72
CA LEU A 295 6.87 -4.04 -14.00
C LEU A 295 6.62 -5.51 -14.39
N ASP A 296 7.62 -6.38 -14.20
CA ASP A 296 7.54 -7.81 -14.58
C ASP A 296 7.27 -8.74 -13.39
N THR A 297 6.69 -8.22 -12.30
CA THR A 297 6.33 -9.08 -11.16
C THR A 297 5.40 -10.20 -11.66
N PRO A 298 5.66 -11.48 -11.34
CA PRO A 298 4.88 -12.60 -11.86
C PRO A 298 3.38 -12.39 -11.66
N ALA A 299 2.59 -12.87 -12.62
CA ALA A 299 1.13 -12.70 -12.61
C ALA A 299 0.50 -13.17 -11.28
N GLU A 300 -0.56 -12.48 -10.83
CA GLU A 300 -1.33 -12.75 -9.60
C GLU A 300 -1.69 -14.24 -9.38
N SER A 301 -1.70 -15.06 -10.44
CA SER A 301 -1.90 -16.51 -10.38
C SER A 301 -0.84 -17.30 -9.60
N ILE A 302 0.32 -16.73 -9.30
CA ILE A 302 1.38 -17.35 -8.47
C ILE A 302 1.26 -16.91 -7.00
N GLU A 303 0.43 -15.90 -6.68
CA GLU A 303 0.20 -15.51 -5.29
C GLU A 303 -0.50 -16.64 -4.51
N GLU A 304 -0.02 -16.86 -3.30
CA GLU A 304 -0.58 -17.88 -2.42
C GLU A 304 -2.03 -17.55 -2.03
N PRO A 305 -2.90 -18.57 -1.89
CA PRO A 305 -4.25 -18.36 -1.44
C PRO A 305 -4.27 -17.73 -0.05
N ARG A 306 -5.20 -16.78 0.15
CA ARG A 306 -5.41 -16.13 1.46
C ARG A 306 -5.53 -17.20 2.58
N PRO A 307 -4.90 -17.01 3.76
CA PRO A 307 -4.89 -18.04 4.81
C PRO A 307 -6.29 -18.45 5.30
N GLN A 308 -7.23 -17.51 5.26
CA GLN A 308 -8.63 -17.74 5.64
C GLN A 308 -9.44 -18.46 4.56
N PHE A 309 -8.84 -18.79 3.41
CA PHE A 309 -9.52 -19.48 2.34
C PHE A 309 -9.91 -20.90 2.78
N ARG A 310 -11.20 -21.22 2.63
CA ARG A 310 -11.74 -22.54 2.93
C ARG A 310 -12.25 -23.17 1.64
N GLY A 311 -11.93 -24.44 1.46
CA GLY A 311 -12.32 -25.21 0.28
C GLY A 311 -12.31 -26.70 0.53
N ILE A 312 -12.60 -27.47 -0.51
CA ILE A 312 -12.47 -28.92 -0.51
C ILE A 312 -11.01 -29.23 -0.83
N LYS A 313 -10.39 -30.14 -0.06
CA LYS A 313 -9.01 -30.59 -0.35
C LYS A 313 -8.97 -31.27 -1.72
N ARG A 314 -8.04 -30.85 -2.56
CA ARG A 314 -7.83 -31.39 -3.91
C ARG A 314 -6.34 -31.33 -4.25
N ILE A 315 -5.86 -32.25 -5.08
CA ILE A 315 -4.54 -32.16 -5.69
C ILE A 315 -4.59 -31.20 -6.89
N SER A 316 -3.76 -30.17 -6.86
CA SER A 316 -3.68 -29.16 -7.91
C SER A 316 -3.28 -29.80 -9.25
N PRO A 317 -3.98 -29.51 -10.37
CA PRO A 317 -3.61 -30.06 -11.67
C PRO A 317 -2.33 -29.46 -12.25
N VAL A 318 -1.83 -28.34 -11.70
CA VAL A 318 -0.64 -27.64 -12.19
C VAL A 318 0.57 -27.94 -11.29
N THR A 319 0.43 -27.75 -9.98
CA THR A 319 1.55 -27.91 -9.04
C THR A 319 1.67 -29.32 -8.46
N SER A 320 0.67 -30.19 -8.68
CA SER A 320 0.56 -31.51 -8.03
C SER A 320 0.59 -31.50 -6.50
N ALA A 321 0.46 -30.32 -5.88
CA ALA A 321 0.42 -30.15 -4.43
C ALA A 321 -1.02 -30.21 -3.90
N GLU A 322 -1.20 -30.54 -2.61
CA GLU A 322 -2.51 -30.46 -1.96
C GLU A 322 -2.92 -29.00 -1.74
N GLU A 323 -4.06 -28.61 -2.28
CA GLU A 323 -4.62 -27.27 -2.15
C GLU A 323 -6.09 -27.32 -1.69
N PHE A 324 -6.55 -26.22 -1.11
CA PHE A 324 -7.99 -26.00 -0.95
C PHE A 324 -8.56 -25.48 -2.26
N TYR A 325 -9.60 -26.15 -2.78
CA TYR A 325 -10.29 -25.76 -4.00
C TYR A 325 -11.73 -25.35 -3.71
N TYR A 326 -12.16 -24.21 -4.26
CA TYR A 326 -13.56 -23.77 -4.24
C TYR A 326 -14.10 -23.67 -5.68
N PRO A 327 -15.16 -24.42 -6.04
CA PRO A 327 -15.67 -24.42 -7.40
C PRO A 327 -16.12 -23.03 -7.89
N PRO A 328 -15.69 -22.58 -9.09
CA PRO A 328 -15.98 -21.22 -9.57
C PRO A 328 -17.48 -20.99 -9.79
N TRP A 329 -18.23 -22.03 -10.19
CA TRP A 329 -19.68 -21.93 -10.38
C TRP A 329 -20.44 -21.68 -9.07
N LYS A 330 -19.97 -22.24 -7.94
CA LYS A 330 -20.54 -21.96 -6.61
C LYS A 330 -20.26 -20.53 -6.19
N ARG A 331 -19.05 -20.04 -6.48
CA ARG A 331 -18.65 -18.66 -6.21
C ARG A 331 -19.48 -17.68 -7.02
N LEU A 332 -19.67 -17.97 -8.31
CA LEU A 332 -20.52 -17.18 -9.20
C LEU A 332 -21.98 -17.20 -8.73
N LEU A 333 -22.52 -18.35 -8.33
CA LEU A 333 -23.88 -18.46 -7.81
C LEU A 333 -24.05 -17.61 -6.54
N PHE A 334 -23.11 -17.64 -5.60
CA PHE A 334 -23.13 -16.78 -4.43
C PHE A 334 -23.03 -15.28 -4.80
N GLN A 335 -22.13 -14.93 -5.72
CA GLN A 335 -21.99 -13.54 -6.19
C GLN A 335 -23.28 -13.03 -6.87
N CYS A 336 -23.90 -13.84 -7.74
CA CYS A 336 -25.09 -13.45 -8.48
C CYS A 336 -26.38 -13.50 -7.65
N LEU A 337 -26.54 -14.47 -6.75
CA LEU A 337 -27.79 -14.66 -5.99
C LEU A 337 -27.79 -14.00 -4.62
N VAL A 338 -26.62 -13.70 -4.05
CA VAL A 338 -26.50 -13.10 -2.72
C VAL A 338 -25.88 -11.70 -2.80
N SER A 339 -24.65 -11.59 -3.31
CA SER A 339 -23.93 -10.30 -3.32
C SER A 339 -24.62 -9.25 -4.19
N LEU A 340 -24.98 -9.60 -5.44
CA LEU A 340 -25.60 -8.66 -6.38
C LEU A 340 -26.96 -8.14 -5.87
N PRO A 341 -27.92 -8.98 -5.42
CA PRO A 341 -29.19 -8.49 -4.88
C PRO A 341 -29.03 -7.62 -3.63
N ILE A 342 -28.09 -7.96 -2.74
CA ILE A 342 -27.80 -7.13 -1.57
C ILE A 342 -27.26 -5.77 -1.99
N CYS A 343 -26.30 -5.74 -2.92
CA CYS A 343 -25.77 -4.49 -3.48
C CYS A 343 -26.86 -3.64 -4.15
N LEU A 344 -27.74 -4.24 -4.97
CA LEU A 344 -28.87 -3.54 -5.58
C LEU A 344 -29.86 -3.00 -4.55
N THR A 345 -30.13 -3.77 -3.48
CA THR A 345 -31.00 -3.34 -2.39
C THR A 345 -30.38 -2.16 -1.64
N CYS A 346 -29.09 -2.22 -1.31
CA CYS A 346 -28.37 -1.11 -0.68
C CYS A 346 -28.38 0.14 -1.57
N LEU A 347 -28.14 0.00 -2.88
CA LEU A 347 -28.19 1.10 -3.82
C LEU A 347 -29.59 1.71 -3.90
N SER A 348 -30.62 0.88 -3.92
CA SER A 348 -32.03 1.32 -3.91
C SER A 348 -32.37 2.07 -2.62
N VAL A 349 -31.92 1.59 -1.46
CA VAL A 349 -32.12 2.26 -0.17
C VAL A 349 -31.44 3.62 -0.16
N VAL A 350 -30.18 3.71 -0.59
CA VAL A 350 -29.45 5.00 -0.68
C VAL A 350 -30.17 5.97 -1.62
N PHE A 351 -30.66 5.48 -2.76
CA PHE A 351 -31.42 6.27 -3.71
C PHE A 351 -32.73 6.80 -3.11
N LEU A 352 -33.51 5.97 -2.42
CA LEU A 352 -34.75 6.39 -1.76
C LEU A 352 -34.49 7.39 -0.62
N LEU A 353 -33.43 7.19 0.16
CA LEU A 353 -33.03 8.13 1.21
C LEU A 353 -32.62 9.49 0.62
N MET A 354 -31.90 9.49 -0.51
CA MET A 354 -31.55 10.70 -1.23
C MET A 354 -32.81 11.43 -1.72
N LEU A 355 -33.78 10.72 -2.31
CA LEU A 355 -35.06 11.31 -2.70
C LEU A 355 -35.81 11.91 -1.50
N GLY A 356 -35.84 11.20 -0.37
CA GLY A 356 -36.42 11.72 0.87
C GLY A 356 -35.76 13.01 1.35
N CYS A 357 -34.42 13.10 1.25
CA CYS A 357 -33.69 14.31 1.58
C CYS A 357 -33.99 15.47 0.62
N PHE A 358 -34.18 15.20 -0.67
CA PHE A 358 -34.59 16.23 -1.64
C PHE A 358 -35.99 16.76 -1.35
N GLN A 359 -36.95 15.88 -1.03
CA GLN A 359 -38.30 16.28 -0.63
C GLN A 359 -38.28 17.12 0.66
N LEU A 360 -37.46 16.73 1.64
CA LEU A 360 -37.23 17.52 2.85
C LEU A 360 -36.63 18.90 2.52
N GLN A 361 -35.70 18.97 1.58
CA GLN A 361 -35.11 20.23 1.14
C GLN A 361 -36.14 21.16 0.49
N GLU A 362 -36.98 20.65 -0.42
CA GLU A 362 -38.06 21.41 -1.03
C GLU A 362 -39.06 21.90 0.02
N PHE A 363 -39.43 21.05 0.97
CA PHE A 363 -40.31 21.41 2.08
C PHE A 363 -39.74 22.56 2.93
N VAL A 364 -38.48 22.49 3.34
CA VAL A 364 -37.83 23.55 4.13
C VAL A 364 -37.70 24.85 3.34
N LEU A 365 -37.47 24.78 2.03
CA LEU A 365 -37.42 25.96 1.16
C LEU A 365 -38.80 26.57 0.90
N SER A 366 -39.87 25.78 0.96
CA SER A 366 -41.26 26.26 0.79
C SER A 366 -41.73 27.18 1.92
N ILE A 367 -41.15 27.05 3.11
CA ILE A 367 -41.51 27.86 4.27
C ILE A 367 -40.67 29.15 4.27
N GLN A 368 -41.32 30.26 3.93
CA GLN A 368 -40.68 31.53 3.60
C GLN A 368 -39.97 32.22 4.80
N GLU A 369 -40.46 32.01 6.02
CA GLU A 369 -40.06 32.72 7.25
C GLU A 369 -38.94 32.04 8.08
N LEU A 370 -38.26 31.02 7.54
CA LEU A 370 -37.19 30.35 8.30
C LEU A 370 -35.87 31.12 8.27
N PRO A 371 -35.15 31.19 9.41
CA PRO A 371 -33.80 31.74 9.46
C PRO A 371 -32.85 30.97 8.55
N ARG A 372 -31.87 31.67 7.96
CA ARG A 372 -30.91 31.13 6.98
C ARG A 372 -30.21 29.85 7.43
N ILE A 373 -29.97 29.69 8.74
CA ILE A 373 -29.30 28.53 9.33
C ILE A 373 -30.12 27.24 9.11
N ILE A 374 -31.45 27.31 9.23
CA ILE A 374 -32.31 26.11 9.11
C ILE A 374 -32.40 25.65 7.64
N ARG A 375 -32.14 26.55 6.68
CA ARG A 375 -32.05 26.16 5.26
C ARG A 375 -30.86 25.23 4.95
N PHE A 376 -29.84 25.17 5.83
CA PHE A 376 -28.73 24.20 5.69
C PHE A 376 -29.05 22.84 6.32
N LEU A 377 -30.11 22.71 7.13
CA LEU A 377 -30.44 21.49 7.86
C LEU A 377 -30.61 20.27 6.94
N PRO A 378 -31.34 20.32 5.80
CA PRO A 378 -31.45 19.17 4.90
C PRO A 378 -30.09 18.70 4.35
N LYS A 379 -29.16 19.63 4.11
CA LYS A 379 -27.81 19.31 3.61
C LYS A 379 -26.96 18.61 4.69
N ILE A 380 -27.07 19.06 5.93
CA ILE A 380 -26.39 18.43 7.09
C ILE A 380 -26.96 17.02 7.31
N VAL A 381 -28.29 16.87 7.27
CA VAL A 381 -28.97 15.59 7.40
C VAL A 381 -28.54 14.62 6.29
N LEU A 382 -28.47 15.10 5.04
CA LEU A 382 -27.98 14.30 3.92
C LEU A 382 -26.55 13.81 4.15
N ALA A 383 -25.64 14.69 4.58
CA ALA A 383 -24.25 14.32 4.85
C ALA A 383 -24.15 13.23 5.95
N VAL A 384 -24.89 13.39 7.05
CA VAL A 384 -24.92 12.41 8.15
C VAL A 384 -25.47 11.06 7.69
N ILE A 385 -26.57 11.06 6.91
CA ILE A 385 -27.17 9.83 6.38
C ILE A 385 -26.18 9.12 5.45
N VAL A 386 -25.54 9.84 4.53
CA VAL A 386 -24.58 9.25 3.59
C VAL A 386 -23.40 8.62 4.34
N THR A 387 -22.81 9.32 5.32
CA THR A 387 -21.71 8.77 6.12
C THR A 387 -22.14 7.54 6.93
N ALA A 388 -23.35 7.54 7.51
CA ALA A 388 -23.87 6.39 8.24
C ALA A 388 -24.13 5.18 7.32
N CYS A 389 -24.69 5.42 6.12
CA CYS A 389 -24.90 4.40 5.11
C CYS A 389 -23.60 3.80 4.60
N ASP A 390 -22.55 4.62 4.40
CA ASP A 390 -21.23 4.15 3.97
C ASP A 390 -20.59 3.19 4.98
N GLU A 391 -20.56 3.55 6.26
CA GLU A 391 -20.03 2.67 7.32
C GLU A 391 -20.84 1.38 7.49
N LEU A 392 -22.17 1.44 7.30
CA LEU A 392 -23.02 0.25 7.30
C LEU A 392 -22.73 -0.64 6.09
N TYR A 393 -22.67 -0.06 4.90
CA TYR A 393 -22.37 -0.79 3.66
C TYR A 393 -20.98 -1.43 3.71
N LYS A 394 -19.98 -0.72 4.24
CA LYS A 394 -18.63 -1.23 4.43
C LYS A 394 -18.60 -2.51 5.28
N LYS A 395 -19.35 -2.56 6.39
CA LYS A 395 -19.47 -3.79 7.21
C LYS A 395 -20.13 -4.94 6.45
N ILE A 396 -21.19 -4.63 5.68
CA ILE A 396 -21.87 -5.63 4.83
C ILE A 396 -20.94 -6.14 3.74
N ALA A 397 -20.20 -5.25 3.08
CA ALA A 397 -19.25 -5.58 2.03
C ALA A 397 -18.09 -6.45 2.55
N TYR A 398 -17.55 -6.15 3.73
CA TYR A 398 -16.55 -7.01 4.37
C TYR A 398 -17.09 -8.39 4.75
N TRP A 399 -18.37 -8.49 5.08
CA TRP A 399 -18.98 -9.79 5.37
C TRP A 399 -19.27 -10.60 4.09
N LEU A 400 -19.54 -9.92 2.97
CA LEU A 400 -19.81 -10.55 1.67
C LEU A 400 -18.56 -11.08 0.95
N ASN A 401 -17.37 -10.58 1.29
CA ASN A 401 -16.08 -10.86 0.62
C ASN A 401 -15.18 -11.79 1.45
#